data_AF-A0A2S9GIM9-F1
#
_entry.id   AF-A0A2S9GIM9-F1
#
_cell.length_a   1.000
_cell.length_b   1.000
_cell.length_c   1.000
_cell.angle_alpha   90.00
_cell.angle_beta   90.00
_cell.angle_gamma   90.00
#
_symmetry.space_group_name_H-M   'P 1'
#
loop_
_entity.id
_entity.type
_entity.pdbx_description
1 polymer ?
#
loop_
_entity_poly.entity_id
_entity_poly.type
_entity_poly.pdbx_seq_one_letter_code
_entity_poly.pdbx_strand_id
1 'polypeptide(L)'
;KALQKSGLSIDQIGAFEVNEAFAPVPMAWLKDIGADEKNLNPTGGAIALGHPLGGSGARILTTLLYHMRDNNIQYGLQTMCEGGG
;
A
#
# COMPACT_ATOMS: atom_id res chain seq x y z
N LYS A 1 -7.22 10.55 -5.65
CA LYS A 1 -7.19 10.66 -7.14
C LYS A 1 -7.36 9.31 -7.85
N ALA A 2 -6.55 8.29 -7.55
CA ALA A 2 -6.65 6.97 -8.22
C ALA A 2 -8.03 6.31 -8.03
N LEU A 3 -8.51 6.20 -6.79
CA LEU A 3 -9.84 5.66 -6.46
C LEU A 3 -10.95 6.36 -7.25
N GLN A 4 -11.01 7.69 -7.18
CA GLN A 4 -11.96 8.51 -7.94
C GLN A 4 -11.92 8.24 -9.45
N LYS A 5 -10.73 8.09 -10.06
CA LYS A 5 -10.60 7.77 -11.49
C LYS A 5 -11.07 6.35 -11.82
N SER A 6 -10.86 5.41 -10.91
CA SER A 6 -11.28 4.01 -11.09
C SER A 6 -12.75 3.77 -10.82
N GLY A 7 -13.44 4.69 -10.14
CA GLY A 7 -14.82 4.50 -9.67
C GLY A 7 -14.94 3.53 -8.49
N LEU A 8 -13.82 3.09 -7.90
CA LEU A 8 -13.79 2.23 -6.72
C LEU A 8 -13.89 3.03 -5.43
N SER A 9 -14.62 2.51 -4.45
CA SER A 9 -14.57 2.97 -3.06
C SER A 9 -13.37 2.37 -2.32
N ILE A 10 -13.00 2.98 -1.18
CA ILE A 10 -11.87 2.50 -0.37
C ILE A 10 -12.14 1.12 0.24
N ASP A 11 -13.39 0.86 0.57
CA ASP A 11 -13.96 -0.38 1.11
C ASP A 11 -13.97 -1.56 0.12
N GLN A 12 -13.79 -1.29 -1.18
CA GLN A 12 -13.56 -2.35 -2.18
C GLN A 12 -12.10 -2.82 -2.23
N ILE A 13 -11.18 -2.13 -1.57
CA ILE A 13 -9.76 -2.48 -1.57
C ILE A 13 -9.47 -3.45 -0.43
N GLY A 14 -9.05 -4.67 -0.79
CA GLY A 14 -8.78 -5.73 0.18
C GLY A 14 -7.34 -5.75 0.71
N ALA A 15 -6.41 -5.01 0.10
CA ALA A 15 -5.04 -4.89 0.57
C ALA A 15 -4.41 -3.56 0.13
N PHE A 16 -3.64 -2.96 1.03
CA PHE A 16 -2.90 -1.72 0.82
C PHE A 16 -1.39 -1.97 1.00
N GLU A 17 -0.59 -1.52 0.05
CA GLU A 17 0.86 -1.41 0.19
C GLU A 17 1.26 0.07 0.20
N VAL A 18 1.55 0.58 1.39
CA VAL A 18 2.04 1.95 1.61
C VAL A 18 3.49 1.87 2.03
N ASN A 19 4.40 2.39 1.20
CA ASN A 19 5.83 2.29 1.47
C ASN A 19 6.20 2.89 2.84
N GLU A 20 6.85 2.09 3.68
CA GLU A 20 7.23 2.46 5.05
C GLU A 20 8.58 3.18 5.08
N ALA A 21 8.68 4.34 4.40
CA ALA A 21 9.90 5.16 4.49
C ALA A 21 10.23 5.53 5.95
N PHE A 22 9.18 5.82 6.72
CA PHE A 22 9.21 5.98 8.17
C PHE A 22 7.88 5.48 8.74
N ALA A 23 7.88 4.98 9.99
CA ALA A 23 6.67 4.51 10.67
C ALA A 23 5.46 5.48 10.63
N PRO A 24 5.61 6.82 10.81
CA PRO A 24 4.47 7.73 10.75
C PRO A 24 3.85 7.89 9.35
N VAL A 25 4.55 7.56 8.26
CA VAL A 25 4.04 7.75 6.89
C VAL A 25 2.79 6.91 6.61
N PRO A 26 2.80 5.57 6.77
CA PRO A 26 1.60 4.75 6.59
C PRO A 26 0.51 5.07 7.62
N MET A 27 0.88 5.46 8.85
CA MET A 27 -0.09 5.82 9.90
C MET A 27 -0.83 7.12 9.58
N ALA A 28 -0.13 8.13 9.08
CA ALA A 28 -0.74 9.37 8.62
C ALA A 28 -1.65 9.12 7.41
N TRP A 29 -1.16 8.35 6.43
CA TRP A 29 -1.96 7.94 5.27
C TRP A 29 -3.25 7.21 5.69
N LEU A 30 -3.15 6.25 6.61
CA LEU A 30 -4.29 5.50 7.13
C LEU A 30 -5.33 6.42 7.77
N LYS A 31 -4.89 7.35 8.61
CA LYS A 31 -5.75 8.35 9.27
C LYS A 31 -6.46 9.26 8.26
N ASP A 32 -5.75 9.71 7.23
CA ASP A 32 -6.28 10.67 6.26
C ASP A 32 -7.22 10.01 5.24
N ILE A 33 -6.96 8.76 4.87
CA ILE A 33 -7.75 8.02 3.87
C ILE A 33 -8.90 7.25 4.51
N GLY A 34 -8.80 6.88 5.80
CA GLY A 34 -9.82 6.11 6.49
C GLY A 34 -9.92 4.65 6.02
N ALA A 35 -8.79 4.07 5.59
CA ALA A 35 -8.71 2.66 5.23
C ALA A 35 -8.80 1.74 6.46
N ASP A 36 -9.08 0.44 6.26
CA ASP A 36 -9.00 -0.55 7.34
C ASP A 36 -7.54 -0.89 7.63
N GLU A 37 -7.11 -0.68 8.88
CA GLU A 37 -5.77 -1.00 9.37
C GLU A 37 -5.39 -2.47 9.12
N LYS A 38 -6.36 -3.39 9.17
CA LYS A 38 -6.13 -4.83 8.96
C LYS A 38 -5.65 -5.16 7.55
N ASN A 39 -5.94 -4.28 6.59
CA ASN A 39 -5.56 -4.46 5.19
C ASN A 39 -4.25 -3.71 4.85
N LEU A 40 -3.67 -2.98 5.80
CA LEU A 40 -2.46 -2.18 5.59
C LEU A 40 -1.19 -3.01 5.78
N ASN A 41 -0.37 -3.11 4.74
CA ASN A 41 0.93 -3.79 4.73
C ASN A 41 0.89 -5.21 5.35
N PRO A 42 -0.02 -6.11 4.90
CA PRO A 42 -0.32 -7.38 5.57
C PRO A 42 0.87 -8.37 5.63
N THR A 43 1.89 -8.15 4.81
CA THR A 43 3.10 -8.98 4.75
C THR A 43 4.37 -8.26 5.23
N GLY A 44 4.20 -7.13 5.93
CA GLY A 44 5.29 -6.26 6.37
C GLY A 44 5.87 -5.38 5.27
N GLY A 45 6.47 -4.26 5.65
CA GLY A 45 6.98 -3.26 4.73
C GLY A 45 8.47 -2.98 4.85
N ALA A 46 8.85 -1.79 4.39
CA ALA A 46 10.24 -1.39 4.21
C ALA A 46 11.02 -1.26 5.53
N ILE A 47 10.36 -1.06 6.67
CA ILE A 47 11.02 -1.04 7.98
C ILE A 47 11.65 -2.39 8.30
N ALA A 48 10.95 -3.47 7.95
CA ALA A 48 11.42 -4.84 8.18
C ALA A 48 12.26 -5.39 7.02
N LEU A 49 11.87 -5.08 5.78
CA LEU A 49 12.38 -5.75 4.58
C LEU A 49 13.36 -4.90 3.76
N GLY A 50 13.55 -3.64 4.14
CA GLY A 50 14.42 -2.68 3.46
C GLY A 50 13.74 -1.90 2.33
N HIS A 51 14.39 -0.81 1.95
CA HIS A 51 13.90 0.16 0.95
C HIS A 51 14.95 0.38 -0.15
N PRO A 52 14.95 -0.41 -1.25
CA PRO A 52 15.90 -0.24 -2.35
C PRO A 52 15.57 0.94 -3.27
N LEU A 53 15.18 2.10 -2.72
CA LEU A 53 14.83 3.34 -3.42
C LEU A 53 14.00 3.08 -4.69
N GLY A 54 14.57 3.25 -5.88
CA GLY A 54 13.89 3.02 -7.16
C GLY A 54 13.37 1.59 -7.39
N GLY A 55 13.93 0.58 -6.71
CA GLY A 55 13.43 -0.79 -6.75
C GLY A 55 12.20 -1.03 -5.85
N SER A 56 11.90 -0.13 -4.92
CA SER A 56 10.87 -0.34 -3.90
C SER A 56 9.48 -0.42 -4.50
N GLY A 57 9.19 0.40 -5.51
CA GLY A 57 7.88 0.41 -6.17
C GLY A 57 7.56 -0.93 -6.82
N ALA A 58 8.53 -1.56 -7.48
CA ALA A 58 8.37 -2.89 -8.05
C ALA A 58 8.28 -3.98 -6.97
N ARG A 59 9.08 -3.87 -5.90
CA ARG A 59 9.06 -4.83 -4.78
C ARG A 59 7.71 -4.88 -4.07
N ILE A 60 7.15 -3.73 -3.72
CA ILE A 60 5.85 -3.68 -3.01
C ILE A 60 4.69 -4.04 -3.94
N LEU A 61 4.75 -3.68 -5.24
CA LEU A 61 3.78 -4.14 -6.23
C LEU A 61 3.75 -5.67 -6.33
N THR A 62 4.94 -6.26 -6.43
CA THR A 62 5.09 -7.72 -6.53
C THR A 62 4.52 -8.37 -5.27
N THR A 63 4.83 -7.81 -4.10
CA THR A 63 4.30 -8.29 -2.81
C THR A 63 2.77 -8.23 -2.77
N LEU A 64 2.17 -7.08 -3.16
CA LEU A 64 0.73 -6.89 -3.25
C LEU A 64 0.07 -7.93 -4.16
N LEU A 65 0.62 -8.13 -5.37
CA LEU A 65 0.08 -9.06 -6.36
C LEU A 65 0.05 -10.50 -5.83
N TYR A 66 1.13 -10.95 -5.17
CA TYR A 66 1.18 -12.30 -4.59
C TYR A 66 0.20 -12.44 -3.42
N HIS A 67 0.16 -11.46 -2.51
CA HIS A 67 -0.80 -11.47 -1.40
C HIS A 67 -2.25 -11.50 -1.90
N MET A 68 -2.58 -10.70 -2.90
CA MET A 68 -3.92 -10.66 -3.49
C MET A 68 -4.30 -11.99 -4.14
N ARG A 69 -3.37 -12.60 -4.90
CA ARG A 69 -3.59 -13.90 -5.54
C ARG A 69 -3.84 -14.99 -4.50
N ASP A 70 -3.03 -15.02 -3.45
CA ASP A 70 -3.10 -16.09 -2.43
C ASP A 70 -4.36 -15.96 -1.56
N ASN A 71 -4.97 -14.76 -1.47
CA ASN A 71 -6.16 -14.48 -0.67
C ASN A 71 -7.43 -14.20 -1.50
N ASN A 72 -7.41 -14.44 -2.82
CA ASN A 72 -8.52 -14.14 -3.74
C ASN A 72 -9.05 -12.69 -3.66
N ILE A 73 -8.15 -11.72 -3.45
CA ILE A 73 -8.49 -10.29 -3.39
C ILE A 73 -8.52 -9.72 -4.80
N GLN A 74 -9.63 -9.09 -5.17
CA GLN A 74 -9.82 -8.54 -6.51
C GLN A 74 -9.12 -7.19 -6.73
N TYR A 75 -9.15 -6.31 -5.73
CA TYR A 75 -8.59 -4.96 -5.82
C TYR A 75 -7.60 -4.70 -4.69
N GLY A 76 -6.41 -4.23 -5.07
CA GLY A 76 -5.37 -3.76 -4.17
C GLY A 76 -4.96 -2.34 -4.55
N LEU A 77 -4.41 -1.60 -3.59
CA LEU A 77 -3.92 -0.25 -3.81
C LEU A 77 -2.49 -0.12 -3.30
N GLN A 78 -1.60 0.35 -4.16
CA GLN A 78 -0.23 0.70 -3.79
C GLN A 78 -0.05 2.21 -3.84
N THR A 79 0.72 2.76 -2.89
CA THR A 79 1.20 4.13 -2.94
C THR A 79 2.53 4.29 -2.23
N MET A 80 3.29 5.32 -2.61
CA MET A 80 4.54 5.68 -1.96
C MET A 80 4.74 7.20 -1.95
N CYS A 81 5.42 7.69 -0.93
CA CYS A 81 5.87 9.07 -0.89
C CYS A 81 7.14 9.23 -1.72
N GLU A 82 7.32 10.40 -2.32
CA GLU A 82 8.55 10.76 -3.02
C GLU A 82 9.09 12.08 -2.44
N GLY A 83 10.42 12.27 -2.54
CA GLY A 83 11.04 13.50 -2.12
C GLY A 83 10.59 14.67 -3.00
N GLY A 84 10.16 15.78 -2.39
CA GLY A 84 9.74 16.99 -3.11
C GLY A 84 8.23 17.26 -3.11
N GLY A 85 7.42 16.33 -2.60
CA GLY A 85 5.96 16.48 -2.49
C GLY A 85 5.22 15.94 -3.70
#